data_AF-A0AAQ4E4R8-F1
#
_entry.id   AF-A0AAQ4E4R8-F1
#
_cell.length_a   1.000
_cell.length_b   1.000
_cell.length_c   1.000
_cell.angle_alpha   90.00
_cell.angle_beta   90.00
_cell.angle_gamma   90.00
#
_symmetry.space_group_name_H-M   'P 1'
#
loop_
_entity.id
_entity.type
_entity.pdbx_description
1 polymer ?
#
loop_
_entity_poly.entity_id
_entity_poly.type
_entity_poly.pdbx_seq_one_letter_code
_entity_poly.pdbx_strand_id
1 'polypeptide(L)'
;MQKEPEWERLYSASHDFGQADLSTASVVELAHRIARSPDLLSRYISLSSSLKDVGPCDSACRQTMLCAILASRKDSHAACMAEGGKLHAHSIQQSGHEEATTTVRDVLVGMSVSVVIVAGIVLLVRAKRAHMMQGPRYGRFS
;
A
#
# COMPACT_ATOMS: atom_id res chain seq x y z
N MET A 1 -45.05 -4.11 13.44
CA MET A 1 -44.26 -4.78 14.50
C MET A 1 -42.85 -4.96 13.96
N GLN A 2 -41.85 -4.36 14.60
CA GLN A 2 -40.45 -4.69 14.27
C GLN A 2 -40.09 -5.96 15.03
N LYS A 3 -39.46 -6.92 14.35
CA LYS A 3 -38.96 -8.15 14.97
C LYS A 3 -37.76 -7.78 15.83
N GLU A 4 -37.75 -8.22 17.08
CA GLU A 4 -36.65 -7.99 18.00
C GLU A 4 -35.39 -8.72 17.51
N PRO A 5 -34.20 -8.10 17.54
CA PRO A 5 -32.97 -8.75 17.08
C PRO A 5 -32.56 -9.87 18.03
N GLU A 6 -32.31 -11.05 17.46
CA GLU A 6 -31.77 -12.20 18.19
C GLU A 6 -30.23 -12.17 18.11
N TRP A 7 -29.57 -12.21 19.27
CA TRP A 7 -28.12 -12.24 19.38
C TRP A 7 -27.62 -13.67 19.48
N GLU A 8 -26.64 -14.01 18.64
CA GLU A 8 -26.02 -15.34 18.62
C GLU A 8 -24.51 -15.26 18.90
N ARG A 9 -23.96 -16.35 19.44
CA ARG A 9 -22.52 -16.46 19.66
C ARG A 9 -21.81 -16.67 18.33
N LEU A 10 -20.92 -15.75 17.98
CA LEU A 10 -20.15 -15.82 16.73
C LEU A 10 -19.00 -16.84 16.78
N TYR A 11 -18.19 -16.80 17.85
CA TYR A 11 -17.01 -17.66 18.00
C TYR A 11 -16.60 -17.77 19.48
N SER A 12 -15.66 -18.66 19.78
CA SER A 12 -14.94 -18.66 21.06
C SER A 12 -13.45 -18.93 20.85
N ALA A 13 -12.58 -18.27 21.62
CA ALA A 13 -11.13 -18.41 21.44
C ALA A 13 -10.62 -19.85 21.65
N SER A 14 -11.24 -20.59 22.56
CA SER A 14 -10.91 -22.00 22.82
C SER A 14 -11.31 -22.89 21.64
N HIS A 15 -12.53 -22.75 21.12
CA HIS A 15 -13.01 -23.57 20.01
C HIS A 15 -12.35 -23.20 18.67
N ASP A 16 -12.30 -21.90 18.33
CA ASP A 16 -11.90 -21.43 17.00
C ASP A 16 -10.38 -21.27 16.85
N PHE A 17 -9.67 -21.04 17.95
CA PHE A 17 -8.22 -20.82 17.94
C PHE A 17 -7.43 -21.81 18.81
N GLY A 18 -8.11 -22.74 19.49
CA GLY A 18 -7.46 -23.72 20.36
C GLY A 18 -6.76 -23.10 21.56
N GLN A 19 -7.21 -21.93 22.03
CA GLN A 19 -6.61 -21.23 23.16
C GLN A 19 -7.10 -21.80 24.49
N ALA A 20 -6.18 -22.16 25.38
CA ALA A 20 -6.51 -22.64 26.72
C ALA A 20 -7.02 -21.50 27.62
N ASP A 21 -6.43 -20.31 27.46
CA ASP A 21 -6.79 -19.09 28.17
C ASP A 21 -6.52 -17.84 27.32
N LEU A 22 -6.82 -16.66 27.88
CA LEU A 22 -6.59 -15.36 27.25
C LEU A 22 -5.46 -14.58 27.94
N SER A 23 -4.52 -15.27 28.58
CA SER A 23 -3.34 -14.62 29.13
C SER A 23 -2.49 -14.01 28.01
N THR A 24 -1.65 -13.03 28.35
CA THR A 24 -0.76 -12.39 27.37
C THR A 24 0.14 -13.41 26.68
N ALA A 25 0.64 -14.42 27.41
CA ALA A 25 1.48 -15.47 26.83
C ALA A 25 0.73 -16.28 25.76
N SER A 26 -0.49 -16.72 26.07
CA SER A 26 -1.34 -17.49 25.15
C SER A 26 -1.73 -16.69 23.91
N VAL A 27 -2.06 -15.41 24.07
CA VAL A 27 -2.38 -14.51 22.93
C VAL A 27 -1.14 -14.20 22.07
N VAL A 28 0.05 -14.08 22.66
CA VAL A 28 1.31 -13.93 21.90
C VAL A 28 1.62 -15.21 21.11
N GLU A 29 1.42 -16.38 21.71
CA GLU A 29 1.55 -17.65 21.00
C GLU A 29 0.55 -17.75 19.83
N LEU A 30 -0.70 -17.33 20.05
CA LEU A 30 -1.70 -17.25 18.99
C LEU A 30 -1.25 -16.34 17.85
N ALA A 31 -0.71 -15.15 18.16
CA ALA A 31 -0.22 -14.21 17.18
C ALA A 31 0.87 -14.83 16.28
N HIS A 32 1.81 -15.57 16.87
CA HIS A 32 2.83 -16.30 16.12
C HIS A 32 2.29 -17.49 15.33
N ARG A 33 1.22 -18.15 15.80
CA ARG A 33 0.53 -19.19 15.01
C ARG A 33 -0.19 -18.58 13.81
N ILE A 34 -0.89 -17.46 13.99
CA ILE A 34 -1.54 -16.71 12.92
C ILE A 34 -0.51 -16.29 11.85
N ALA A 35 0.67 -15.82 12.25
CA ALA A 35 1.73 -15.42 11.32
C ALA A 35 2.25 -16.56 10.42
N ARG A 36 2.15 -17.81 10.88
CA ARG A 36 2.65 -19.00 10.17
C ARG A 36 1.55 -19.75 9.42
N SER A 37 0.29 -19.39 9.60
CA SER A 37 -0.86 -20.10 9.04
C SER A 37 -1.77 -19.14 8.28
N PRO A 38 -1.74 -19.18 6.93
CA PRO A 38 -2.62 -18.38 6.08
C PRO A 38 -4.11 -18.60 6.38
N ASP A 39 -4.49 -19.82 6.77
CA ASP A 39 -5.87 -20.17 7.09
C ASP A 39 -6.33 -19.54 8.42
N LEU A 40 -5.49 -19.60 9.46
CA LEU A 40 -5.78 -18.93 10.73
C LEU A 40 -5.84 -17.41 10.56
N LEU A 41 -4.95 -16.83 9.76
CA LEU A 41 -5.02 -15.41 9.41
C LEU A 41 -6.32 -15.07 8.69
N SER A 42 -6.73 -15.88 7.71
CA SER A 42 -7.98 -15.67 6.97
C SER A 42 -9.21 -15.77 7.90
N ARG A 43 -9.22 -16.74 8.83
CA ARG A 43 -10.26 -16.88 9.85
C ARG A 43 -10.29 -15.66 10.77
N TYR A 44 -9.15 -15.23 11.28
CA TYR A 44 -9.04 -14.02 12.11
C TYR A 44 -9.58 -12.77 11.39
N ILE A 45 -9.21 -12.59 10.13
CA ILE A 45 -9.67 -11.46 9.30
C ILE A 45 -11.20 -11.51 9.13
N SER A 46 -11.77 -12.67 8.82
CA SER A 46 -13.24 -12.80 8.71
C SER A 46 -13.97 -12.44 10.00
N LEU A 47 -13.40 -12.83 11.15
CA LEU A 47 -13.98 -12.53 12.46
C LEU A 47 -13.82 -11.05 12.85
N SER A 48 -12.83 -10.33 12.32
CA SER A 48 -12.61 -8.90 12.60
C SER A 48 -13.75 -8.00 12.10
N SER A 49 -14.50 -8.45 11.08
CA SER A 49 -15.70 -7.78 10.56
C SER A 49 -17.00 -8.41 11.06
N SER A 50 -16.95 -9.29 12.07
CA SER A 50 -18.09 -10.11 12.50
C SER A 50 -18.73 -10.91 11.35
N LEU A 51 -17.90 -11.44 10.45
CA LEU A 51 -18.29 -12.15 9.22
C LEU A 51 -19.11 -11.31 8.22
N LYS A 52 -19.16 -9.99 8.40
CA LYS A 52 -19.86 -9.09 7.47
C LYS A 52 -19.10 -8.98 6.15
N ASP A 53 -17.78 -8.82 6.25
CA ASP A 53 -16.92 -8.59 5.09
C ASP A 53 -16.16 -9.89 4.78
N VAL A 54 -16.72 -10.68 3.86
CA VAL A 54 -16.14 -11.95 3.35
C VAL A 54 -15.41 -11.79 2.01
N GLY A 55 -15.15 -10.53 1.61
CA GLY A 55 -14.42 -10.22 0.39
C GLY A 55 -12.97 -10.71 0.43
N PRO A 56 -12.32 -10.86 -0.74
CA PRO A 56 -10.93 -11.27 -0.81
C PRO A 56 -10.02 -10.22 -0.15
N CYS A 57 -9.29 -10.64 0.89
CA CYS A 57 -8.22 -9.86 1.48
C CYS A 57 -6.91 -10.17 0.74
N ASP A 58 -6.46 -9.19 -0.05
CA ASP A 58 -5.24 -9.24 -0.84
C ASP A 58 -3.97 -9.24 0.04
N SER A 59 -2.79 -9.26 -0.59
CA SER A 59 -1.52 -9.31 0.15
C SER A 59 -1.30 -8.07 1.03
N ALA A 60 -1.72 -6.88 0.58
CA ALA A 60 -1.60 -5.65 1.34
C ALA A 60 -2.50 -5.67 2.59
N CYS A 61 -3.74 -6.12 2.43
CA CYS A 61 -4.68 -6.34 3.52
C CYS A 61 -4.14 -7.37 4.53
N ARG A 62 -3.63 -8.51 4.05
CA ARG A 62 -3.05 -9.55 4.91
C ARG A 62 -1.84 -9.05 5.69
N GLN A 63 -0.93 -8.31 5.04
CA GLN A 63 0.23 -7.71 5.69
C GLN A 63 -0.19 -6.70 6.76
N THR A 64 -1.18 -5.86 6.45
CA THR A 64 -1.70 -4.85 7.39
C THR A 64 -2.29 -5.53 8.63
N MET A 65 -3.12 -6.55 8.43
CA MET A 65 -3.75 -7.30 9.52
C MET A 65 -2.69 -8.02 10.36
N LEU A 66 -1.70 -8.65 9.72
CA LEU A 66 -0.64 -9.35 10.42
C LEU A 66 0.24 -8.39 11.25
N CYS A 67 0.61 -7.24 10.70
CA CYS A 67 1.38 -6.24 11.42
C CYS A 67 0.60 -5.60 12.58
N ALA A 68 -0.70 -5.39 12.42
CA ALA A 68 -1.56 -4.92 13.51
C ALA A 68 -1.60 -5.92 14.69
N ILE A 69 -1.58 -7.22 14.40
CA ILE A 69 -1.56 -8.28 15.42
C ILE A 69 -0.20 -8.33 16.13
N LEU A 70 0.91 -8.33 15.38
CA LEU A 70 2.25 -8.57 15.92
C LEU A 70 2.90 -7.32 16.53
N ALA A 71 2.55 -6.13 16.05
CA ALA A 71 3.31 -4.93 16.30
C ALA A 71 2.39 -3.76 16.65
N SER A 72 1.93 -3.72 17.90
CA SER A 72 0.98 -2.70 18.38
C SER A 72 1.58 -1.29 18.54
N ARG A 73 2.91 -1.17 18.66
CA ARG A 73 3.58 0.15 18.75
C ARG A 73 3.84 0.71 17.36
N LYS A 74 3.75 2.04 17.23
CA LYS A 74 3.92 2.76 15.96
C LYS A 74 5.21 2.38 15.21
N ASP A 75 6.35 2.40 15.90
CA ASP A 75 7.64 2.15 15.26
C ASP A 75 7.80 0.68 14.86
N SER A 76 7.34 -0.26 15.71
CA SER A 76 7.33 -1.69 15.38
C SER A 76 6.37 -2.00 14.23
N HIS A 77 5.23 -1.31 14.16
CA HIS A 77 4.25 -1.47 13.10
C HIS A 77 4.85 -1.00 11.76
N ALA A 78 5.48 0.18 11.76
CA ALA A 78 6.17 0.71 10.60
C ALA A 78 7.28 -0.23 10.11
N ALA A 79 8.06 -0.79 11.03
CA ALA A 79 9.07 -1.80 10.71
C ALA A 79 8.47 -3.06 10.07
N CYS A 80 7.40 -3.60 10.64
CA CYS A 80 6.69 -4.78 10.10
C CYS A 80 6.14 -4.52 8.68
N MET A 81 5.54 -3.35 8.45
CA MET A 81 5.03 -2.98 7.12
C MET A 81 6.17 -2.84 6.09
N ALA A 82 7.34 -2.35 6.52
CA ALA A 82 8.51 -2.22 5.66
C ALA A 82 9.10 -3.58 5.25
N GLU A 83 9.00 -4.62 6.09
CA GLU A 83 9.47 -5.97 5.78
C GLU A 83 8.62 -6.66 4.72
N GLY A 84 7.29 -6.53 4.79
CA GLY A 84 6.38 -7.07 3.77
C GLY A 84 6.61 -6.46 2.38
N GLY A 85 6.96 -5.17 2.33
CA GLY A 85 7.33 -4.49 1.08
C GLY A 85 8.60 -5.05 0.42
N LYS A 86 9.56 -5.56 1.22
CA LYS A 86 10.80 -6.16 0.70
C LYS A 86 10.55 -7.52 0.05
N LEU A 87 9.65 -8.35 0.60
CA LEU A 87 9.26 -9.62 -0.03
C LEU A 87 8.55 -9.40 -1.37
N HIS A 88 7.68 -8.39 -1.47
CA HIS A 88 7.00 -8.05 -2.72
C HIS A 88 7.95 -7.48 -3.78
N ALA A 89 8.93 -6.66 -3.39
CA ALA A 89 9.98 -6.21 -4.31
C ALA A 89 10.80 -7.40 -4.84
N HIS A 90 11.07 -8.40 -4.00
CA HIS A 90 11.76 -9.62 -4.42
C HIS A 90 10.91 -10.54 -5.32
N SER A 91 9.59 -10.63 -5.09
CA SER A 91 8.70 -11.43 -5.95
C SER A 91 8.51 -10.82 -7.35
N ILE A 92 8.56 -9.48 -7.47
CA ILE A 92 8.61 -8.80 -8.78
C ILE A 92 9.93 -9.11 -9.51
N GLN A 93 11.00 -9.43 -8.77
CA GLN A 93 12.33 -9.72 -9.31
C GLN A 93 12.51 -11.20 -9.73
N GLN A 94 11.63 -12.11 -9.30
CA GLN A 94 11.76 -13.56 -9.55
C GLN A 94 10.84 -14.09 -10.67
N SER A 95 9.94 -13.27 -11.23
CA SER A 95 9.05 -13.62 -12.35
C SER A 95 9.50 -13.05 -13.71
N GLY A 96 10.81 -12.90 -13.92
CA GLY A 96 11.36 -12.30 -15.15
C GLY A 96 12.75 -12.83 -15.50
N HIS A 97 12.92 -14.15 -15.54
CA HIS A 97 14.05 -14.75 -16.25
C HIS A 97 13.70 -14.86 -17.74
N GLU A 98 13.49 -13.72 -18.41
CA GLU A 98 13.59 -13.53 -19.87
C GLU A 98 13.49 -12.02 -20.18
N GLU A 99 14.49 -11.49 -20.90
CA GLU A 99 14.60 -10.15 -21.50
C GLU A 99 14.57 -8.88 -20.61
N ALA A 100 15.65 -8.68 -19.85
CA ALA A 100 15.99 -7.37 -19.27
C ALA A 100 16.61 -6.42 -20.33
N THR A 101 15.81 -5.84 -21.22
CA THR A 101 16.26 -4.74 -22.11
C THR A 101 15.29 -3.59 -22.31
N THR A 102 14.02 -3.70 -21.88
CA THR A 102 12.98 -2.70 -22.18
C THR A 102 12.75 -1.69 -21.05
N THR A 103 12.88 -2.08 -19.77
CA THR A 103 12.51 -1.22 -18.63
C THR A 103 13.45 -0.04 -18.36
N VAL A 104 14.75 -0.18 -18.62
CA VAL A 104 15.71 0.93 -18.41
C VAL A 104 15.53 2.04 -19.46
N ARG A 105 15.20 1.67 -20.70
CA ARG A 105 14.96 2.64 -21.77
C ARG A 105 13.70 3.47 -21.51
N ASP A 106 12.62 2.86 -21.05
CA ASP A 106 11.36 3.59 -20.82
C ASP A 106 11.45 4.59 -19.67
N VAL A 107 12.18 4.26 -18.58
CA VAL A 107 12.42 5.20 -17.48
C VAL A 107 13.32 6.36 -17.91
N LEU A 108 14.38 6.08 -18.69
CA LEU A 108 15.27 7.11 -19.23
C LEU A 108 14.55 8.04 -20.22
N VAL A 109 13.67 7.47 -21.06
CA VAL A 109 12.83 8.21 -22.01
C VAL A 109 11.83 9.08 -21.23
N GLY A 110 11.16 8.54 -20.21
CA GLY A 110 10.24 9.31 -19.37
C GLY A 110 10.91 10.50 -18.66
N MET A 111 12.11 10.31 -18.10
CA MET A 111 12.87 11.40 -17.49
C MET A 111 13.33 12.44 -18.52
N SER A 112 13.85 12.02 -19.67
CA SER A 112 14.31 12.95 -20.70
C SER A 112 13.17 13.79 -21.28
N VAL A 113 12.01 13.19 -21.57
CA VAL A 113 10.81 13.91 -22.03
C VAL A 113 10.34 14.93 -21.01
N SER A 114 10.30 14.56 -19.73
CA SER A 114 9.89 15.48 -18.65
C SER A 114 10.81 16.69 -18.55
N VAL A 115 12.13 16.49 -18.64
CA VAL A 115 13.12 17.59 -18.60
C VAL A 115 12.97 18.51 -19.81
N VAL A 116 12.76 17.97 -21.01
CA VAL A 116 12.58 18.76 -22.24
C VAL A 116 11.31 19.62 -22.17
N ILE A 117 10.21 19.07 -21.67
CA ILE A 117 8.95 19.81 -21.51
C ILE A 117 9.13 20.98 -20.54
N VAL A 118 9.74 20.73 -19.37
CA VAL A 118 9.99 21.78 -18.37
C VAL A 118 10.92 22.86 -18.93
N ALA A 119 12.01 22.47 -19.60
CA ALA A 119 12.93 23.42 -20.23
C ALA A 119 12.23 24.26 -21.31
N GLY A 120 11.39 23.63 -22.15
CA GLY A 120 10.61 24.31 -23.17
C GLY A 120 9.65 25.35 -22.60
N ILE A 121 8.91 25.01 -21.53
CA ILE A 121 8.03 25.95 -20.83
C ILE A 121 8.83 27.14 -20.28
N VAL A 122 9.98 26.89 -19.63
CA VAL A 122 10.84 27.95 -19.09
C VAL A 122 11.35 28.87 -20.21
N LEU A 123 11.78 28.32 -21.33
CA LEU A 123 12.24 29.10 -22.49
C LEU A 123 11.12 29.93 -23.10
N LEU A 124 9.92 29.37 -23.27
CA LEU A 124 8.75 30.09 -23.76
C LEU A 124 8.36 31.24 -22.81
N VAL A 125 8.38 31.01 -21.50
CA VAL A 125 8.11 32.06 -20.50
C VAL A 125 9.18 33.15 -20.56
N ARG A 126 10.46 32.79 -20.72
CA ARG A 126 11.55 33.77 -20.85
C ARG A 126 11.48 34.55 -22.16
N ALA A 127 11.20 33.89 -23.29
CA ALA A 127 11.02 34.54 -24.58
C ALA A 127 9.79 35.47 -24.56
N LYS A 128 8.67 35.02 -23.99
CA LYS A 128 7.47 35.85 -23.82
C LYS A 128 7.75 37.03 -22.89
N ARG A 129 8.47 36.85 -21.78
CA ARG A 129 8.92 37.96 -20.93
C ARG A 129 9.84 38.93 -21.68
N ALA A 130 10.80 38.43 -22.45
CA ALA A 130 11.69 39.27 -23.25
C ALA A 130 10.92 40.06 -24.32
N HIS A 131 9.95 39.43 -24.97
CA HIS A 131 9.08 40.08 -25.96
C HIS A 131 8.13 41.11 -25.31
N MET A 132 7.64 40.85 -24.09
CA MET A 132 6.84 41.84 -23.35
C MET A 132 7.69 43.00 -22.81
N MET A 133 8.99 42.80 -22.57
CA MET A 133 9.95 43.84 -22.19
C MET A 133 10.44 44.66 -23.41
N GLN A 134 10.27 44.14 -24.63
CA GLN A 134 10.35 44.94 -25.85
C GLN A 134 9.01 45.65 -26.05
N GLY A 135 8.88 46.84 -25.44
CA GLY A 135 7.71 47.70 -25.59
C GLY A 135 7.38 48.05 -27.06
N PRO A 136 6.22 48.67 -27.33
CA PRO A 136 5.77 48.95 -28.68
C PRO A 136 6.80 49.81 -29.43
N ARG A 137 7.21 49.38 -30.63
CA ARG A 137 7.92 50.24 -31.57
C ARG A 137 6.94 51.32 -32.05
N TYR A 138 7.00 52.50 -31.46
CA TYR A 138 6.39 53.68 -32.04
C TYR A 138 7.04 53.93 -33.40
N GLY A 139 6.28 53.68 -34.46
CA GLY A 139 6.65 54.07 -35.81
C GLY A 139 6.84 55.59 -35.85
N ARG A 140 7.96 56.02 -36.44
CA ARG A 140 8.25 57.42 -36.71
C ARG A 140 7.25 57.90 -37.77
N PHE A 141 6.30 58.74 -37.38
CA PHE A 141 5.48 59.48 -38.34
C PHE A 141 6.39 60.47 -39.08
N SER A 142 6.44 60.36 -40.41
CA SER A 142 6.93 61.36 -41.35
C SER A 142 5.81 61.70 -42.31
#